data_AF-A0A7V4IWW9-F1
#
_entry.id   AF-A0A7V4IWW9-F1
#
_cell.length_a   1.000
_cell.length_b   1.000
_cell.length_c   1.000
_cell.angle_alpha   90.00
_cell.angle_beta   90.00
_cell.angle_gamma   90.00
#
_symmetry.space_group_name_H-M   'P 1'
#
loop_
_entity.id
_entity.type
_entity.pdbx_description
1 polymer ?
#
loop_
_entity_poly.entity_id
_entity_poly.type
_entity_poly.pdbx_seq_one_letter_code
_entity_poly.pdbx_strand_id
1 'polypeptide(L)'
;MPSETLCVIPARGGSKGVPRKNVRLLGGIPLVGHAVLAARAATCVSRVVVSTDDREIAETAERFGSEVVWRPAEISGDTATSESALVHALRHLEHQEGYRPDLLVFVQCTSPFTTASDIDQTVRCLLEQAADTALTVVPFHAFVWRQS
;
A
#
# COMPACT_ATOMS: atom_id res chain seq x y z
N MET A 1 17.27 9.05 10.38
CA MET A 1 15.96 8.79 9.75
C MET A 1 16.01 9.32 8.34
N PRO A 2 15.46 8.62 7.34
CA PRO A 2 15.24 9.19 6.01
C PRO A 2 14.46 10.49 6.12
N SER A 3 14.73 11.44 5.22
CA SER A 3 13.98 12.69 5.15
C SER A 3 12.55 12.43 4.68
N GLU A 4 12.37 11.51 3.73
CA GLU A 4 11.07 11.27 3.10
C GLU A 4 10.75 9.77 2.97
N THR A 5 9.66 9.34 3.62
CA THR A 5 9.13 7.98 3.54
C THR A 5 7.72 8.02 2.94
N LEU A 6 7.58 7.55 1.71
CA LEU A 6 6.31 7.46 1.01
C LEU A 6 5.65 6.11 1.27
N CYS A 7 4.42 6.10 1.78
CA CYS A 7 3.56 4.92 1.76
C CYS A 7 2.68 4.93 0.50
N VAL A 8 2.75 3.86 -0.30
CA VAL A 8 1.85 3.64 -1.44
C VAL A 8 0.93 2.45 -1.15
N ILE A 9 -0.37 2.68 -1.33
CA ILE A 9 -1.44 1.70 -1.15
C ILE A 9 -2.12 1.45 -2.50
N PRO A 10 -1.79 0.35 -3.20
CA PRO A 10 -2.45 -0.05 -4.43
C PRO A 10 -3.89 -0.55 -4.18
N ALA A 11 -4.88 0.14 -4.72
CA ALA A 11 -6.30 -0.23 -4.59
C ALA A 11 -7.03 -0.10 -5.93
N ARG A 12 -7.13 -1.18 -6.72
CA ARG A 12 -7.87 -1.18 -8.00
C ARG A 12 -9.37 -1.43 -7.82
N GLY A 13 -10.20 -0.92 -8.73
CA GLY A 13 -11.64 -1.17 -8.77
C GLY A 13 -12.00 -2.61 -9.13
N GLY A 14 -11.28 -3.20 -10.10
CA GLY A 14 -11.49 -4.55 -10.63
C GLY A 14 -11.05 -5.69 -9.71
N SER A 15 -11.75 -5.90 -8.60
CA SER A 15 -11.47 -7.00 -7.66
C SER A 15 -12.12 -8.32 -8.11
N LYS A 16 -11.32 -9.38 -8.33
CA LYS A 16 -11.79 -10.71 -8.79
C LYS A 16 -12.61 -11.48 -7.76
N GLY A 17 -12.07 -11.64 -6.55
CA GLY A 17 -12.67 -12.54 -5.55
C GLY A 17 -13.91 -11.93 -4.88
N VAL A 18 -13.82 -10.66 -4.49
CA VAL A 18 -14.94 -9.90 -3.91
C VAL A 18 -15.10 -8.63 -4.73
N PRO A 19 -16.21 -8.45 -5.48
CA PRO A 19 -16.46 -7.21 -6.21
C PRO A 19 -16.39 -5.99 -5.29
N ARG A 20 -15.81 -4.88 -5.78
CA ARG A 20 -15.69 -3.61 -5.03
C ARG A 20 -15.00 -3.76 -3.65
N LYS A 21 -14.15 -4.77 -3.46
CA LYS A 21 -13.55 -5.13 -2.15
C LYS A 21 -12.95 -3.95 -1.39
N ASN A 22 -12.25 -3.04 -2.08
CA ASN A 22 -11.50 -1.96 -1.44
C ASN A 22 -12.37 -0.88 -0.79
N VAL A 23 -13.63 -0.71 -1.23
CA VAL A 23 -14.60 0.19 -0.59
C VAL A 23 -15.57 -0.52 0.35
N ARG A 24 -15.54 -1.85 0.39
CA ARG A 24 -16.41 -2.64 1.25
C ARG A 24 -16.04 -2.43 2.71
N LEU A 25 -17.06 -2.31 3.56
CA LEU A 25 -16.89 -2.12 5.00
C LEU A 25 -16.39 -3.39 5.68
N LEU A 26 -15.40 -3.22 6.54
CA LEU A 26 -14.94 -4.19 7.53
C LEU A 26 -14.95 -3.48 8.88
N GLY A 27 -15.77 -3.94 9.82
CA GLY A 27 -15.90 -3.26 11.13
C GLY A 27 -16.34 -1.80 11.03
N GLY A 28 -17.13 -1.45 10.02
CA GLY A 28 -17.63 -0.07 9.81
C GLY A 28 -16.70 0.85 9.02
N ILE A 29 -15.50 0.43 8.66
CA ILE A 29 -14.53 1.22 7.89
C ILE A 29 -14.26 0.52 6.54
N PRO A 30 -14.24 1.23 5.39
CA PRO A 30 -13.84 0.66 4.11
C PRO A 30 -12.45 0.05 4.14
N LEU A 31 -12.22 -1.03 3.40
CA LEU A 31 -10.93 -1.75 3.41
C LEU A 31 -9.72 -0.84 3.07
N VAL A 32 -9.85 0.06 2.10
CA VAL A 32 -8.82 1.07 1.80
C VAL A 32 -8.62 2.05 2.95
N GLY A 33 -9.69 2.38 3.68
CA GLY A 33 -9.65 3.26 4.85
C GLY A 33 -8.81 2.67 5.98
N HIS A 34 -8.88 1.37 6.24
CA HIS A 34 -8.00 0.70 7.22
C HIS A 34 -6.52 0.90 6.90
N ALA A 35 -6.13 0.68 5.63
CA ALA A 35 -4.75 0.86 5.19
C ALA A 35 -4.28 2.32 5.30
N VAL A 36 -5.13 3.28 4.91
CA VAL A 36 -4.81 4.72 5.00
C VAL A 36 -4.66 5.14 6.47
N LEU A 37 -5.56 4.72 7.34
CA LEU A 37 -5.49 5.04 8.78
C LEU A 37 -4.22 4.48 9.43
N ALA A 38 -3.86 3.23 9.13
CA ALA A 38 -2.64 2.62 9.64
C ALA A 38 -1.39 3.37 9.16
N ALA A 39 -1.32 3.71 7.87
CA ALA A 39 -0.19 4.43 7.29
C ALA A 39 -0.05 5.86 7.86
N ARG A 40 -1.17 6.57 8.07
CA ARG A 40 -1.16 7.93 8.62
C ARG A 40 -0.84 7.99 10.11
N ALA A 41 -1.15 6.93 10.85
CA ALA A 41 -0.82 6.83 12.26
C ALA A 41 0.64 6.38 12.50
N ALA A 42 1.34 5.90 11.46
CA ALA A 42 2.76 5.54 11.53
C ALA A 42 3.63 6.80 11.63
N THR A 43 4.58 6.79 12.55
CA THR A 43 5.48 7.94 12.79
C THR A 43 6.59 8.05 11.76
N CYS A 44 6.94 6.95 11.11
CA CYS A 44 8.01 6.90 10.12
C CYS A 44 7.56 7.26 8.70
N VAL A 45 6.26 7.46 8.46
CA VAL A 45 5.67 7.75 7.14
C VAL A 45 5.41 9.25 7.03
N SER A 46 6.01 9.90 6.02
CA SER A 46 5.81 11.33 5.76
C SER A 46 4.64 11.61 4.82
N ARG A 47 4.39 10.70 3.87
CA ARG A 47 3.36 10.88 2.82
C ARG A 47 2.61 9.59 2.55
N VAL A 48 1.30 9.67 2.34
CA VAL A 48 0.44 8.50 2.06
C VAL A 48 -0.32 8.72 0.75
N VAL A 49 -0.11 7.80 -0.20
CA VAL A 49 -0.72 7.82 -1.53
C VAL A 49 -1.50 6.54 -1.77
N VAL A 50 -2.75 6.66 -2.21
CA VAL A 50 -3.52 5.55 -2.76
C VAL A 50 -3.43 5.60 -4.29
N SER A 51 -2.95 4.49 -4.89
CA SER A 51 -2.96 4.34 -6.34
C SER A 51 -4.22 3.58 -6.78
N THR A 52 -5.10 4.22 -7.56
CA THR A 52 -6.40 3.66 -7.97
C THR A 52 -6.80 4.09 -9.38
N ASP A 53 -7.56 3.25 -10.07
CA ASP A 53 -8.25 3.50 -11.34
C ASP A 53 -9.74 3.84 -11.16
N ASP A 54 -10.22 3.83 -9.92
CA ASP A 54 -11.62 3.89 -9.56
C ASP A 54 -11.93 5.12 -8.70
N ARG A 55 -12.97 5.85 -9.10
CA ARG A 55 -13.35 7.12 -8.49
C ARG A 55 -13.90 6.98 -7.07
N GLU A 56 -14.71 5.97 -6.80
CA GLU A 56 -15.25 5.79 -5.44
C GLU A 56 -14.14 5.36 -4.47
N ILE A 57 -13.15 4.59 -4.93
CA ILE A 57 -11.93 4.30 -4.13
C ILE A 57 -11.15 5.59 -3.87
N ALA A 58 -10.94 6.44 -4.88
CA ALA A 58 -10.23 7.71 -4.73
C ALA A 58 -10.90 8.62 -3.69
N GLU A 59 -12.20 8.88 -3.86
CA GLU A 59 -12.99 9.72 -2.94
C GLU A 59 -13.00 9.14 -1.51
N THR A 60 -13.06 7.81 -1.38
CA THR A 60 -12.96 7.15 -0.08
C THR A 60 -11.59 7.36 0.55
N ALA A 61 -10.51 7.14 -0.20
CA ALA A 61 -9.14 7.28 0.26
C ALA A 61 -8.85 8.72 0.75
N GLU A 62 -9.24 9.72 -0.04
CA GLU A 62 -9.10 11.15 0.32
C GLU A 62 -9.84 11.50 1.60
N ARG A 63 -11.05 10.95 1.81
CA ARG A 63 -11.80 11.14 3.06
C ARG A 63 -11.07 10.61 4.30
N PHE A 64 -10.20 9.61 4.15
CA PHE A 64 -9.34 9.10 5.23
C PHE A 64 -7.99 9.83 5.32
N GLY A 65 -7.73 10.77 4.42
CA GLY A 65 -6.60 11.70 4.46
C GLY A 65 -5.37 11.24 3.68
N SER A 66 -5.52 10.34 2.72
CA SER A 66 -4.44 10.06 1.74
C SER A 66 -4.60 10.92 0.50
N GLU A 67 -3.49 11.11 -0.21
CA GLU A 67 -3.51 11.61 -1.58
C GLU A 67 -3.85 10.48 -2.57
N VAL A 68 -4.17 10.85 -3.80
CA VAL A 68 -4.52 9.89 -4.85
C VAL A 68 -3.60 10.05 -6.06
N VAL A 69 -3.06 8.93 -6.53
CA VAL A 69 -2.45 8.83 -7.85
C VAL A 69 -3.34 7.99 -8.74
N TRP A 70 -3.88 8.64 -9.79
CA TRP A 70 -4.71 7.98 -10.79
C TRP A 70 -3.89 6.98 -11.59
N ARG A 71 -4.28 5.72 -11.49
CA ARG A 71 -3.62 4.61 -12.15
C ARG A 71 -4.18 4.42 -13.57
N PRO A 72 -3.34 4.40 -14.61
CA PRO A 72 -3.80 4.23 -15.98
C PRO A 72 -4.26 2.79 -16.23
N ALA A 73 -5.20 2.62 -17.16
CA ALA A 73 -5.95 1.37 -17.36
C ALA A 73 -5.05 0.18 -17.72
N GLU A 74 -3.93 0.43 -18.41
CA GLU A 74 -2.96 -0.57 -18.87
C GLU A 74 -2.33 -1.35 -17.72
N ILE A 75 -2.27 -0.75 -16.52
CA ILE A 75 -1.72 -1.36 -15.30
C ILE A 75 -2.79 -1.53 -14.20
N SER A 76 -4.06 -1.57 -14.60
CA SER A 76 -5.20 -1.78 -13.68
C SER A 76 -5.93 -3.10 -13.94
N GLY A 77 -5.59 -3.78 -15.04
CA GLY A 77 -6.13 -5.08 -15.40
C GLY A 77 -5.67 -6.22 -14.48
N ASP A 78 -6.17 -7.41 -14.78
CA ASP A 78 -5.95 -8.60 -13.97
C ASP A 78 -4.52 -9.12 -13.94
N THR A 79 -3.76 -8.84 -14.99
CA THR A 79 -2.33 -9.18 -15.14
C THR A 79 -1.42 -8.11 -14.57
N ALA A 80 -1.96 -6.97 -14.11
CA ALA A 80 -1.17 -5.91 -13.51
C ALA A 80 -0.58 -6.35 -12.17
N THR A 81 0.70 -6.06 -11.98
CA THR A 81 1.43 -6.39 -10.76
C THR A 81 1.32 -5.25 -9.75
N SER A 82 1.45 -5.56 -8.46
CA SER A 82 1.60 -4.52 -7.44
C SER A 82 2.80 -3.62 -7.74
N GLU A 83 3.89 -4.20 -8.22
CA GLU A 83 5.10 -3.47 -8.65
C GLU A 83 4.80 -2.40 -9.70
N SER A 84 4.02 -2.71 -10.75
CA SER A 84 3.69 -1.71 -11.77
C SER A 84 2.94 -0.49 -11.20
N ALA A 85 2.11 -0.69 -10.18
CA ALA A 85 1.41 0.38 -9.50
C ALA A 85 2.36 1.24 -8.65
N LEU A 86 3.31 0.62 -7.97
CA LEU A 86 4.33 1.30 -7.17
C LEU A 86 5.26 2.15 -8.07
N VAL A 87 5.78 1.56 -9.15
CA VAL A 87 6.64 2.25 -10.12
C VAL A 87 5.90 3.41 -10.78
N HIS A 88 4.63 3.22 -11.15
CA HIS A 88 3.81 4.30 -11.67
C HIS A 88 3.64 5.44 -10.67
N ALA A 89 3.32 5.13 -9.40
CA ALA A 89 3.16 6.15 -8.37
C ALA A 89 4.43 6.98 -8.16
N LEU A 90 5.59 6.33 -8.07
CA LEU A 90 6.88 7.02 -7.95
C LEU A 90 7.16 7.94 -9.13
N ARG A 91 7.02 7.43 -10.37
CA ARG A 91 7.24 8.23 -11.59
C ARG A 91 6.25 9.38 -11.72
N HIS A 92 5.00 9.17 -11.33
CA HIS A 92 3.99 10.22 -11.36
C HIS A 92 4.36 11.38 -10.44
N LEU A 93 4.71 11.09 -9.19
CA LEU A 93 5.12 12.12 -8.21
C LEU A 93 6.41 12.83 -8.63
N GLU A 94 7.38 12.08 -9.17
CA GLU A 94 8.61 12.65 -9.72
C GLU A 94 8.32 13.60 -10.88
N HIS A 95 7.46 13.22 -11.83
CA HIS A 95 7.15 14.05 -12.99
C HIS A 95 6.28 15.27 -12.66
N GLN A 96 5.32 15.14 -11.75
CA GLN A 96 4.40 16.24 -11.42
C GLN A 96 5.01 17.25 -10.44
N GLU A 97 5.84 16.78 -9.50
CA GLU A 97 6.28 17.57 -8.34
C GLU A 97 7.79 17.60 -8.17
N GLY A 98 8.55 16.78 -8.92
CA GLY A 98 9.97 16.56 -8.64
C GLY A 98 10.23 15.75 -7.37
N TYR A 99 9.19 15.12 -6.79
CA TYR A 99 9.28 14.41 -5.52
C TYR A 99 9.89 13.02 -5.69
N ARG A 100 10.93 12.72 -4.90
CA ARG A 100 11.60 11.41 -4.85
C ARG A 100 11.77 10.99 -3.39
N PRO A 101 11.05 9.98 -2.89
CA PRO A 101 11.21 9.53 -1.51
C PRO A 101 12.50 8.72 -1.33
N ASP A 102 13.07 8.78 -0.12
CA ASP A 102 14.22 7.94 0.27
C ASP A 102 13.78 6.49 0.50
N LEU A 103 12.58 6.31 1.08
CA LEU A 103 11.98 5.00 1.34
C LEU A 103 10.57 4.89 0.76
N LEU A 104 10.27 3.71 0.24
CA LEU A 104 8.92 3.30 -0.17
C LEU A 104 8.38 2.24 0.79
N VAL A 105 7.23 2.53 1.39
CA VAL A 105 6.42 1.57 2.15
C VAL A 105 5.27 1.10 1.28
N PHE A 106 5.13 -0.22 1.12
CA PHE A 106 4.04 -0.84 0.38
C PHE A 106 3.04 -1.50 1.33
N VAL A 107 1.82 -0.97 1.40
CA VAL A 107 0.73 -1.54 2.22
C VAL A 107 -0.39 -2.06 1.32
N GLN A 108 -0.82 -3.30 1.58
CA GLN A 108 -1.92 -3.94 0.85
C GLN A 108 -3.24 -3.82 1.63
N CYS A 109 -4.32 -3.36 0.98
CA CYS A 109 -5.65 -3.31 1.61
C CYS A 109 -6.13 -4.69 2.11
N THR A 110 -5.63 -5.80 1.54
CA THR A 110 -5.98 -7.16 1.96
C THR A 110 -5.38 -7.61 3.29
N SER A 111 -4.57 -6.76 3.92
CA SER A 111 -4.04 -6.95 5.27
C SER A 111 -4.64 -5.90 6.21
N PRO A 112 -5.97 -5.89 6.46
CA PRO A 112 -6.65 -4.80 7.17
C PRO A 112 -6.25 -4.65 8.63
N PHE A 113 -5.56 -5.66 9.20
CA PHE A 113 -5.07 -5.63 10.57
C PHE A 113 -3.64 -5.12 10.69
N THR A 114 -3.00 -4.73 9.58
CA THR A 114 -1.72 -4.02 9.63
C THR A 114 -1.89 -2.73 10.43
N THR A 115 -1.08 -2.58 11.47
CA THR A 115 -1.11 -1.43 12.37
C THR A 115 0.01 -0.44 12.02
N ALA A 116 -0.10 0.78 12.53
CA ALA A 116 0.98 1.76 12.49
C ALA A 116 2.29 1.24 13.10
N SER A 117 2.17 0.44 14.18
CA SER A 117 3.32 -0.16 14.85
C SER A 117 4.04 -1.15 13.94
N ASP A 118 3.31 -1.97 13.17
CA ASP A 118 3.92 -2.92 12.22
C ASP A 118 4.72 -2.18 11.14
N ILE A 119 4.18 -1.09 10.61
CA ILE A 119 4.85 -0.24 9.62
C ILE A 119 6.13 0.36 10.23
N ASP A 120 6.00 1.01 11.38
CA ASP A 120 7.10 1.67 12.05
C ASP A 120 8.22 0.70 12.45
N GLN A 121 7.88 -0.48 12.97
CA GLN A 121 8.87 -1.51 13.31
C GLN A 121 9.57 -2.07 12.08
N THR A 122 8.85 -2.25 10.97
CA THR A 122 9.44 -2.71 9.70
C THR A 122 10.44 -1.68 9.16
N VAL A 123 10.07 -0.39 9.17
CA VAL A 123 10.97 0.69 8.72
C VAL A 123 12.19 0.80 9.63
N ARG A 124 12.02 0.74 10.96
CA ARG A 124 13.16 0.76 11.89
C ARG A 124 14.10 -0.43 11.69
N CYS A 125 13.56 -1.64 11.53
CA CYS A 125 14.35 -2.84 11.26
C CYS A 125 15.17 -2.69 9.97
N LEU A 126 14.57 -2.20 8.89
CA LEU A 126 15.26 -1.94 7.62
C LEU A 126 16.45 -0.97 7.81
N LEU A 127 16.24 0.12 8.55
CA LEU A 127 17.27 1.13 8.81
C LEU A 127 18.38 0.62 9.73
N GLU A 128 18.03 -0.10 10.80
CA GLU A 128 18.97 -0.65 11.77
C GLU A 128 19.89 -1.71 11.14
N GLN A 129 19.35 -2.53 10.23
CA GLN A 129 20.11 -3.55 9.53
C GLN A 129 20.83 -3.02 8.27
N ALA A 130 20.66 -1.73 7.94
CA ALA A 130 21.15 -1.12 6.71
C ALA A 130 20.80 -1.97 5.46
N ALA A 131 19.57 -2.49 5.41
CA ALA A 131 19.10 -3.39 4.36
C ALA A 131 18.41 -2.62 3.22
N ASP A 132 18.41 -3.21 2.02
CA ASP A 132 17.70 -2.63 0.87
C ASP A 132 16.17 -2.82 0.97
N THR A 133 15.73 -3.92 1.60
CA THR A 133 14.32 -4.28 1.69
C THR A 133 13.99 -5.01 3.00
N ALA A 134 12.73 -4.89 3.45
CA ALA A 134 12.16 -5.61 4.58
C ALA A 134 10.69 -5.93 4.29
N LEU A 135 10.19 -7.02 4.87
CA LEU A 135 8.81 -7.47 4.69
C LEU A 135 8.24 -8.04 5.99
N THR A 136 6.94 -7.91 6.16
CA THR A 136 6.21 -8.57 7.24
C THR A 136 5.94 -10.04 6.87
N VAL A 137 6.13 -10.92 7.84
CA VAL A 137 5.92 -12.37 7.67
C VAL A 137 5.18 -12.93 8.87
N VAL A 138 4.54 -14.08 8.68
CA VAL A 138 3.89 -14.85 9.76
C VAL A 138 4.52 -16.24 9.83
N PRO A 139 4.71 -16.83 11.03
CA PRO A 139 5.16 -18.20 11.16
C PRO A 139 4.22 -19.17 10.42
N PHE A 140 4.79 -20.12 9.70
CA PHE A 140 4.05 -21.14 8.98
C PHE A 140 4.41 -22.53 9.51
N HIS A 141 3.41 -23.30 9.93
CA HIS A 141 3.61 -24.59 10.62
C HIS A 141 2.89 -25.76 9.94
N ALA A 142 2.56 -25.67 8.65
CA ALA A 142 1.93 -26.77 7.93
C ALA A 142 2.95 -27.73 7.31
N PHE A 143 2.59 -29.01 7.23
CA PHE A 143 3.35 -30.01 6.47
C PHE A 143 3.20 -29.76 4.97
N VAL A 144 4.32 -29.69 4.25
CA VAL A 144 4.35 -29.58 2.78
C VAL A 144 4.70 -30.94 2.20
N TRP A 145 3.75 -31.55 1.50
CA TRP A 145 3.93 -32.84 0.82
C TRP A 145 4.15 -32.58 -0.67
N ARG A 146 5.20 -33.16 -1.26
CA ARG A 146 5.37 -33.18 -2.74
C ARG A 146 4.84 -34.50 -3.28
N GLN A 147 4.05 -34.44 -4.34
CA GLN A 147 3.81 -35.61 -5.18
C GLN A 147 5.07 -35.84 -6.02
N SER A 148 5.74 -36.97 -5.76
CA SER A 148 6.79 -37.54 -6.62
C SER A 148 6.18 -38.39 -7.72
#